data_AF-D7KL33-F1
#
_entry.id   AF-D7KL33-F1
#
_cell.length_a   1.000
_cell.length_b   1.000
_cell.length_c   1.000
_cell.angle_alpha   90.00
_cell.angle_beta   90.00
_cell.angle_gamma   90.00
#
_symmetry.space_group_name_H-M   'P 1'
#
loop_
_entity.id
_entity.type
_entity.pdbx_description
1 polymer ?
#
loop_
_entity_poly.entity_id
_entity_poly.type
_entity_poly.pdbx_seq_one_letter_code
_entity_poly.pdbx_strand_id
1 'polypeptide(L)'
;MADEEDPLSQFDISKEETDKLVSEVIRFILFKFHQSSGTPIKREDLTQIVTKNYRQRNLATHVINEAKKKLSNVFGYDLKELQRARASSNGQSSRLPLSQSSVDSKSYVLVSELPLEVFRKHVVDETTSPMTGFTFVVLAIVQLAGGKIPEVREQSRSFEVTKTLWHHLKRMGLHESDEHNPVFGNNKQTLETLVQQRYLQKEKVSGPEGNTLFYDLAERALDPQVSEKVKDYISQILKNDVAVVELDD
;
A
#
# COMPACT_ATOMS: atom_id res chain seq x y z
N MET A 1 9.90 6.31 -44.63
CA MET A 1 9.33 7.06 -43.49
C MET A 1 7.93 6.50 -43.33
N ALA A 2 7.74 5.59 -42.38
CA ALA A 2 6.41 5.05 -42.11
C ALA A 2 5.65 6.12 -41.33
N ASP A 3 4.49 6.52 -41.83
CA ASP A 3 3.53 7.31 -41.08
C ASP A 3 3.22 6.53 -39.79
N GLU A 4 3.73 7.01 -38.65
CA GLU A 4 3.16 6.63 -37.36
C GLU A 4 1.73 7.15 -37.37
N GLU A 5 0.75 6.26 -37.60
CA GLU A 5 -0.66 6.57 -37.40
C GLU A 5 -0.81 7.25 -36.05
N ASP A 6 -1.28 8.50 -36.04
CA ASP A 6 -1.47 9.27 -34.82
C ASP A 6 -2.41 8.46 -33.92
N PRO A 7 -1.97 7.96 -32.74
CA PRO A 7 -2.75 7.08 -31.87
C PRO A 7 -4.06 7.73 -31.41
N LEU A 8 -4.18 9.05 -31.57
CA LEU A 8 -5.37 9.84 -31.30
C LEU A 8 -6.48 9.68 -32.35
N SER A 9 -6.11 9.32 -33.59
CA SER A 9 -7.04 9.12 -34.71
C SER A 9 -8.05 7.99 -34.45
N GLN A 10 -7.73 7.09 -33.51
CA GLN A 10 -8.58 5.97 -33.13
C GLN A 10 -9.83 6.39 -32.31
N PHE A 11 -9.80 7.57 -31.67
CA PHE A 11 -10.78 7.94 -30.66
C PHE A 11 -11.79 9.01 -31.12
N ASP A 12 -11.65 9.56 -32.32
CA ASP A 12 -12.45 10.69 -32.84
C ASP A 12 -12.47 11.90 -31.88
N ILE A 13 -11.35 12.19 -31.22
CA ILE A 13 -11.18 13.36 -30.34
C ILE A 13 -9.93 14.15 -30.71
N SER A 14 -9.94 15.45 -30.43
CA SER A 14 -8.77 16.29 -30.68
C SER A 14 -7.67 16.02 -29.65
N LYS A 15 -6.44 16.40 -30.02
CA LYS A 15 -5.29 16.34 -29.12
C LYS A 15 -5.48 17.21 -27.88
N GLU A 16 -6.03 18.41 -28.04
CA GLU A 16 -6.29 19.35 -26.95
C GLU A 16 -7.27 18.78 -25.92
N GLU A 17 -8.31 18.10 -26.38
CA GLU A 17 -9.28 17.47 -25.48
C GLU A 17 -8.66 16.26 -24.76
N THR A 18 -7.83 15.49 -25.45
CA THR A 18 -7.05 14.40 -24.82
C THR A 18 -6.13 14.94 -23.73
N ASP A 19 -5.39 16.02 -24.01
CA ASP A 19 -4.50 16.66 -23.04
C ASP A 19 -5.25 17.24 -21.83
N LYS A 20 -6.46 17.75 -22.03
CA LYS A 20 -7.35 18.20 -20.96
C LYS A 20 -7.79 17.04 -20.06
N LEU A 21 -8.20 15.91 -20.64
CA LEU A 21 -8.55 14.69 -19.89
C LEU A 21 -7.36 14.16 -19.08
N VAL A 22 -6.17 14.13 -19.69
CA VAL A 22 -4.93 13.73 -19.00
C VAL A 22 -4.66 14.64 -17.82
N SER A 23 -4.80 15.96 -18.00
CA SER A 23 -4.60 16.95 -16.92
C SER A 23 -5.61 16.79 -15.79
N GLU A 24 -6.87 16.48 -16.10
CA GLU A 24 -7.91 16.22 -15.11
C GLU A 24 -7.63 14.95 -14.30
N VAL A 25 -7.18 13.87 -14.96
CA VAL A 25 -6.77 12.63 -14.29
C VAL A 25 -5.56 12.86 -13.37
N ILE A 26 -4.53 13.59 -13.83
CA ILE A 26 -3.35 13.94 -13.00
C ILE A 26 -3.79 14.74 -11.77
N ARG A 27 -4.61 15.79 -11.97
CA ARG A 27 -5.15 16.59 -10.89
C ARG A 27 -5.91 15.71 -9.89
N PHE A 28 -6.80 14.85 -10.37
CA PHE A 28 -7.53 13.95 -9.49
C PHE A 28 -6.60 13.06 -8.68
N ILE A 29 -5.59 12.44 -9.31
CA ILE A 29 -4.62 11.58 -8.63
C ILE A 29 -3.91 12.32 -7.50
N LEU A 30 -3.32 13.48 -7.79
CA LEU A 30 -2.54 14.25 -6.79
C LEU A 30 -3.40 14.67 -5.60
N PHE A 31 -4.59 15.23 -5.86
CA PHE A 31 -5.50 15.68 -4.81
C PHE A 31 -6.10 14.51 -4.02
N LYS A 32 -6.51 13.43 -4.71
CA LYS A 32 -7.08 12.24 -4.06
C LYS A 32 -6.06 11.56 -3.17
N PHE A 33 -4.83 11.38 -3.66
CA PHE A 33 -3.74 10.75 -2.91
C PHE A 33 -3.42 11.51 -1.62
N HIS A 34 -3.34 12.84 -1.68
CA HIS A 34 -3.12 13.66 -0.49
C HIS A 34 -4.30 13.59 0.50
N GLN A 35 -5.54 13.73 0.00
CA GLN A 35 -6.74 13.68 0.84
C GLN A 35 -6.97 12.31 1.50
N SER A 36 -6.62 11.22 0.81
CA SER A 36 -6.82 9.85 1.31
C SER A 36 -5.61 9.31 2.08
N SER A 37 -4.68 10.19 2.47
CA SER A 37 -3.44 9.82 3.18
C SER A 37 -2.69 8.67 2.50
N GLY A 38 -2.56 8.73 1.17
CA GLY A 38 -1.83 7.74 0.39
C GLY A 38 -2.53 6.38 0.20
N THR A 39 -3.84 6.31 0.44
CA THR A 39 -4.67 5.13 0.11
C THR A 39 -4.70 4.89 -1.39
N PRO A 40 -4.56 3.63 -1.87
CA PRO A 40 -4.59 3.33 -3.31
C PRO A 40 -5.88 3.78 -4.00
N ILE A 41 -5.73 4.42 -5.15
CA ILE A 41 -6.81 4.95 -5.98
C ILE A 41 -7.31 3.85 -6.90
N LYS A 42 -8.62 3.60 -6.94
CA LYS A 42 -9.17 2.55 -7.81
C LYS A 42 -9.07 2.97 -9.28
N ARG A 43 -8.78 2.01 -10.16
CA ARG A 43 -8.82 2.23 -11.62
C ARG A 43 -10.18 2.75 -12.07
N GLU A 44 -11.25 2.22 -11.48
CA GLU A 44 -12.63 2.64 -11.73
C GLU A 44 -12.80 4.16 -11.56
N ASP A 45 -12.29 4.72 -10.46
CA ASP A 45 -12.36 6.16 -10.18
C ASP A 45 -11.67 6.99 -11.26
N LEU A 46 -10.52 6.51 -11.77
CA LEU A 46 -9.78 7.18 -12.86
C LEU A 46 -10.51 7.05 -14.20
N THR A 47 -11.03 5.86 -14.51
CA THR A 47 -11.77 5.63 -15.75
C THR A 47 -13.05 6.46 -15.80
N GLN A 48 -13.72 6.66 -14.67
CA GLN A 48 -14.94 7.46 -14.58
C GLN A 48 -14.72 8.94 -14.92
N ILE A 49 -13.51 9.49 -14.74
CA ILE A 49 -13.20 10.86 -15.16
C ILE A 49 -13.40 11.00 -16.68
N VAL A 50 -12.87 10.02 -17.43
CA VAL A 50 -12.98 9.99 -18.89
C VAL A 50 -14.37 9.54 -19.33
N THR A 51 -14.91 8.49 -18.72
CA THR A 51 -16.15 7.87 -19.20
C THR A 51 -17.43 8.62 -18.88
N LYS A 52 -17.35 9.69 -18.07
CA LYS A 52 -18.45 10.65 -17.89
C LYS A 52 -18.86 11.29 -19.21
N ASN A 53 -17.88 11.64 -20.04
CA ASN A 53 -18.10 12.34 -21.30
C ASN A 53 -17.86 11.43 -22.53
N TYR A 54 -17.08 10.36 -22.38
CA TYR A 54 -16.66 9.48 -23.48
C TYR A 54 -16.91 8.00 -23.21
N ARG A 55 -17.81 7.35 -23.95
CA ARG A 55 -18.15 5.92 -23.70
C ARG A 55 -17.02 4.92 -24.05
N GLN A 56 -15.94 5.38 -24.68
CA GLN A 56 -14.85 4.54 -25.15
C GLN A 56 -13.90 4.17 -24.00
N ARG A 57 -13.87 2.88 -23.60
CA ARG A 57 -12.98 2.40 -22.54
C ARG A 57 -11.49 2.40 -22.92
N ASN A 58 -11.20 2.27 -24.21
CA ASN A 58 -9.83 2.30 -24.72
C ASN A 58 -9.21 3.68 -24.55
N LEU A 59 -10.00 4.75 -24.73
CA LEU A 59 -9.59 6.12 -24.46
C LEU A 59 -9.18 6.30 -23.00
N ALA A 60 -9.97 5.80 -22.04
CA ALA A 60 -9.63 5.91 -20.62
C ALA A 60 -8.29 5.22 -20.30
N THR A 61 -8.01 4.09 -20.95
CA THR A 61 -6.73 3.40 -20.79
C THR A 61 -5.57 4.21 -21.36
N HIS A 62 -5.74 4.81 -22.54
CA HIS A 62 -4.75 5.70 -23.15
C HIS A 62 -4.46 6.92 -22.26
N VAL A 63 -5.52 7.61 -21.80
CA VAL A 63 -5.41 8.79 -20.92
C VAL A 63 -4.68 8.44 -19.61
N ILE A 64 -4.99 7.31 -18.97
CA ILE A 64 -4.31 6.89 -17.74
C ILE A 64 -2.82 6.60 -18.00
N ASN A 65 -2.48 5.99 -19.12
CA ASN A 65 -1.08 5.71 -19.47
C ASN A 65 -0.29 7.00 -19.75
N GLU A 66 -0.88 7.97 -20.45
CA GLU A 66 -0.27 9.29 -20.65
C GLU A 66 -0.15 10.08 -19.34
N ALA A 67 -1.16 10.00 -18.47
CA ALA A 67 -1.09 10.59 -17.13
C ALA A 67 0.06 10.00 -16.31
N LYS A 68 0.27 8.67 -16.36
CA LYS A 68 1.40 8.00 -15.72
C LYS A 68 2.74 8.54 -16.24
N LYS A 69 2.91 8.67 -17.56
CA LYS A 69 4.13 9.24 -18.16
C LYS A 69 4.38 10.68 -17.71
N LYS A 70 3.34 11.54 -17.75
CA LYS A 70 3.46 12.94 -17.33
C LYS A 70 3.72 13.08 -15.82
N LEU A 71 3.14 12.22 -14.98
CA LEU A 71 3.43 12.19 -13.53
C LEU A 71 4.91 11.91 -13.26
N SER A 72 5.51 10.95 -13.96
CA SER A 72 6.95 10.66 -13.83
C SER A 72 7.78 11.82 -14.36
N ASN A 73 7.56 12.23 -15.61
CA ASN A 73 8.41 13.22 -16.29
C ASN A 73 8.33 14.64 -15.72
N VAL A 74 7.18 15.06 -15.22
CA VAL A 74 6.94 16.45 -14.76
C VAL A 74 6.97 16.57 -13.26
N PHE A 75 6.43 15.57 -12.54
CA PHE A 75 6.25 15.65 -11.08
C PHE A 75 7.20 14.72 -10.31
N GLY A 76 7.95 13.83 -10.97
CA GLY A 76 8.84 12.87 -10.31
C GLY A 76 8.08 11.83 -9.49
N TYR A 77 6.92 11.38 -9.98
CA TYR A 77 6.12 10.33 -9.35
C TYR A 77 5.83 9.17 -10.30
N ASP A 78 6.08 7.94 -9.84
CA ASP A 78 5.56 6.73 -10.48
C ASP A 78 4.14 6.46 -9.97
N LEU A 79 3.22 6.29 -10.92
CA LEU A 79 1.89 5.76 -10.65
C LEU A 79 1.94 4.24 -10.74
N LYS A 80 2.20 3.58 -9.61
CA LYS A 80 2.40 2.13 -9.54
C LYS A 80 1.07 1.38 -9.41
N GLU A 81 0.86 0.37 -10.26
CA GLU A 81 -0.31 -0.50 -10.18
C GLU A 81 -0.11 -1.55 -9.07
N LEU A 82 -1.08 -1.63 -8.16
CA LEU A 82 -1.19 -2.68 -7.16
C LEU A 82 -2.17 -3.74 -7.65
N GLN A 83 -1.69 -4.98 -7.73
CA GLN A 83 -2.50 -6.17 -7.94
C GLN A 83 -2.87 -6.74 -6.58
N ARG A 84 -4.14 -6.60 -6.20
CA ARG A 84 -4.59 -7.10 -4.90
C ARG A 84 -4.43 -8.62 -4.84
N ALA A 85 -3.71 -9.11 -3.84
CA ALA A 85 -3.66 -10.54 -3.56
C ALA A 85 -5.08 -11.01 -3.18
N ARG A 86 -5.52 -12.14 -3.72
CA ARG A 86 -6.73 -12.80 -3.23
C ARG A 86 -6.48 -13.20 -1.78
N ALA A 87 -7.45 -12.95 -0.90
CA ALA A 87 -7.47 -13.61 0.40
C ALA A 87 -7.41 -15.12 0.12
N SER A 88 -6.45 -15.82 0.72
CA SER A 88 -6.30 -17.26 0.50
C SER A 88 -7.46 -17.95 1.22
N SER A 89 -8.59 -18.12 0.54
CA SER A 89 -9.63 -19.01 1.03
C SER A 89 -9.08 -20.43 1.00
N ASN A 90 -8.46 -20.86 2.10
CA ASN A 90 -8.04 -22.24 2.28
C ASN A 90 -9.29 -23.13 2.28
N GLY A 91 -9.51 -23.80 1.15
CA GLY A 91 -10.59 -24.75 0.95
C GLY A 91 -10.60 -25.32 -0.46
N GLN A 92 -9.68 -26.26 -0.72
CA GLN A 92 -9.59 -27.17 -1.87
C GLN A 92 -8.93 -26.66 -3.16
N SER A 93 -7.77 -27.27 -3.41
CA SER A 93 -7.28 -27.59 -4.74
C SER A 93 -8.38 -28.21 -5.60
N SER A 94 -8.89 -27.49 -6.60
CA SER A 94 -9.41 -28.10 -7.82
C SER A 94 -9.23 -27.15 -8.99
N ARG A 95 -8.72 -27.74 -10.08
CA ARG A 95 -8.52 -27.16 -11.40
C ARG A 95 -9.84 -26.59 -11.94
N LEU A 96 -9.78 -25.37 -12.51
CA LEU A 96 -10.38 -24.92 -13.79
C LEU A 96 -10.35 -23.38 -13.84
N PRO A 97 -9.82 -22.75 -14.91
CA PRO A 97 -9.99 -21.32 -15.13
C PRO A 97 -11.22 -21.12 -16.01
N LEU A 98 -12.39 -20.79 -15.45
CA LEU A 98 -13.41 -19.97 -16.12
C LEU A 98 -14.62 -19.76 -15.19
N SER A 99 -14.67 -18.60 -14.52
CA SER A 99 -15.91 -17.83 -14.42
C SER A 99 -15.55 -16.36 -14.34
N GLN A 100 -16.02 -15.59 -15.32
CA GLN A 100 -15.80 -14.16 -15.46
C GLN A 100 -16.45 -13.40 -14.30
N SER A 101 -15.80 -12.30 -13.86
CA SER A 101 -16.28 -11.24 -12.96
C SER A 101 -15.77 -11.12 -11.50
N SER A 102 -14.53 -11.50 -11.22
CA SER A 102 -13.73 -10.65 -10.32
C SER A 102 -12.49 -10.15 -11.07
N VAL A 103 -12.69 -9.12 -11.89
CA VAL A 103 -11.56 -8.29 -12.31
C VAL A 103 -10.93 -7.82 -11.00
N ASP A 104 -9.75 -8.32 -10.67
CA ASP A 104 -8.98 -7.79 -9.55
C ASP A 104 -9.01 -6.28 -9.72
N SER A 105 -9.60 -5.59 -8.74
CA SER A 105 -9.85 -4.16 -8.87
C SER A 105 -8.51 -3.46 -8.81
N LYS A 106 -7.90 -3.26 -9.99
CA LYS A 106 -6.63 -2.57 -10.17
C LYS A 106 -6.70 -1.26 -9.39
N SER A 107 -5.69 -1.03 -8.58
CA SER A 107 -5.57 0.21 -7.83
C SER A 107 -4.17 0.77 -8.00
N TYR A 108 -4.02 2.07 -7.82
CA TYR A 108 -2.78 2.78 -8.07
C TYR A 108 -2.31 3.47 -6.82
N VAL A 109 -1.01 3.45 -6.58
CA VAL A 109 -0.36 4.21 -5.52
C VAL A 109 0.66 5.15 -6.15
N LEU A 110 0.81 6.34 -5.60
CA LEU A 110 1.82 7.29 -6.02
C LEU A 110 3.11 7.03 -5.23
N VAL A 111 4.21 6.82 -5.94
CA VAL A 111 5.55 6.58 -5.36
C VAL A 111 6.49 7.67 -5.85
N SER A 112 7.21 8.33 -4.94
CA SER A 112 8.19 9.33 -5.35
C SER A 112 9.39 8.66 -6.03
N GLU A 113 9.78 9.19 -7.18
CA GLU A 113 10.99 8.79 -7.91
C GLU A 113 12.19 9.69 -7.54
N LEU A 114 11.99 10.64 -6.62
CA LEU A 114 13.07 11.51 -6.17
C LEU A 114 14.14 10.71 -5.41
N PRO A 115 15.43 11.06 -5.59
CA PRO A 115 16.49 10.53 -4.73
C PRO A 115 16.17 10.77 -3.25
N LEU A 116 16.49 9.80 -2.40
CA LEU A 116 16.14 9.83 -0.97
C LEU A 116 16.61 11.11 -0.27
N GLU A 117 17.81 11.59 -0.58
CA GLU A 117 18.34 12.82 0.01
C GLU A 117 17.53 14.06 -0.36
N VAL A 118 17.08 14.13 -1.61
CA VAL A 118 16.24 15.23 -2.11
C VAL A 118 14.84 15.13 -1.49
N PHE A 119 14.27 13.93 -1.47
CA PHE A 119 12.97 13.68 -0.85
C PHE A 119 12.98 14.06 0.63
N ARG A 120 14.01 13.65 1.38
CA ARG A 120 14.17 13.97 2.80
C ARG A 120 14.31 15.46 3.04
N LYS A 121 15.08 16.16 2.21
CA LYS A 121 15.35 17.59 2.38
C LYS A 121 14.18 18.48 1.99
N HIS A 122 13.39 18.08 1.00
CA HIS A 122 12.43 18.98 0.36
C HIS A 122 10.96 18.52 0.44
N VAL A 123 10.70 17.26 0.79
CA VAL A 123 9.35 16.68 0.77
C VAL A 123 8.93 16.14 2.14
N VAL A 124 9.85 15.55 2.90
CA VAL A 124 9.54 15.05 4.25
C VAL A 124 9.19 16.23 5.15
N ASP A 125 7.93 16.28 5.54
CA ASP A 125 7.46 17.15 6.60
C ASP A 125 7.74 16.47 7.95
N GLU A 126 8.38 17.20 8.87
CA GLU A 126 8.64 16.75 10.24
C GLU A 126 7.34 16.30 10.94
N THR A 127 6.19 16.88 10.58
CA THR A 127 4.88 16.48 11.13
C THR A 127 4.39 15.11 10.65
N THR A 128 4.86 14.63 9.49
CA THR A 128 4.49 13.31 8.91
C THR A 128 5.49 12.20 9.24
N SER A 129 6.66 12.57 9.76
CA SER A 129 7.72 11.66 10.22
C SER A 129 7.22 10.56 11.18
N PRO A 130 6.33 10.85 12.16
CA PRO A 130 5.86 9.82 13.09
C PRO A 130 5.11 8.66 12.41
N MET A 131 4.31 8.95 11.36
CA MET A 131 3.59 7.91 10.62
C MET A 131 4.52 7.01 9.81
N THR A 132 5.60 7.58 9.28
CA THR A 132 6.62 6.81 8.55
C THR A 132 7.34 5.85 9.50
N GLY A 133 7.74 6.34 10.69
CA GLY A 133 8.35 5.51 11.73
C GLY A 133 7.40 4.42 12.24
N PHE A 134 6.15 4.78 12.51
CA PHE A 134 5.13 3.81 12.93
C PHE A 134 4.91 2.71 11.89
N THR A 135 4.76 3.09 10.61
CA THR A 135 4.62 2.13 9.50
C THR A 135 5.81 1.17 9.49
N PHE A 136 7.03 1.70 9.53
CA PHE A 136 8.24 0.89 9.53
C PHE A 136 8.27 -0.12 10.68
N VAL A 137 7.99 0.32 11.91
CA VAL A 137 7.99 -0.52 13.11
C VAL A 137 6.95 -1.64 13.01
N VAL A 138 5.73 -1.32 12.56
CA VAL A 138 4.68 -2.32 12.36
C VAL A 138 5.08 -3.36 11.32
N LEU A 139 5.60 -2.92 10.16
CA LEU A 139 6.08 -3.83 9.13
C LEU A 139 7.21 -4.73 9.63
N ALA A 140 8.14 -4.19 10.42
CA ALA A 140 9.24 -4.96 10.99
C ALA A 140 8.75 -6.04 11.98
N ILE A 141 7.78 -5.71 12.85
CA ILE A 141 7.18 -6.70 13.77
C ILE A 141 6.51 -7.83 12.99
N VAL A 142 5.70 -7.50 11.98
CA VAL A 142 5.00 -8.51 11.16
C VAL A 142 6.00 -9.36 10.38
N GLN A 143 7.05 -8.74 9.82
CA GLN A 143 8.14 -9.45 9.13
C GLN A 143 8.88 -10.42 10.06
N LEU A 144 9.20 -10.00 11.29
CA LEU A 144 9.86 -10.83 12.30
C LEU A 144 8.95 -11.98 12.78
N ALA A 145 7.63 -11.80 12.74
CA ALA A 145 6.65 -12.86 13.00
C ALA A 145 6.42 -13.82 11.82
N GLY A 146 7.19 -13.71 10.74
CA GLY A 146 7.06 -14.57 9.55
C GLY A 146 6.09 -14.05 8.49
N GLY A 147 5.77 -12.75 8.52
CA GLY A 147 4.91 -12.08 7.53
C GLY A 147 3.42 -12.07 7.90
N LYS A 148 3.06 -12.68 9.02
CA LYS A 148 1.68 -12.84 9.51
C LYS A 148 1.65 -12.85 11.04
N ILE A 149 0.71 -12.13 11.65
CA ILE A 149 0.59 -12.05 13.12
C ILE A 149 -0.87 -11.93 13.58
N PRO A 150 -1.29 -12.58 14.69
CA PRO A 150 -2.65 -12.44 15.19
C PRO A 150 -2.99 -11.01 15.65
N GLU A 151 -4.21 -10.55 15.34
CA GLU A 151 -4.77 -9.27 15.83
C GLU A 151 -5.17 -9.38 17.31
N VAL A 152 -5.93 -10.43 17.65
CA VAL A 152 -6.44 -10.70 19.00
C VAL A 152 -5.80 -11.98 19.54
N ARG A 153 -5.67 -12.08 20.87
CA ARG A 153 -5.24 -13.32 21.50
C ARG A 153 -6.26 -14.41 21.15
N GLU A 154 -5.80 -15.53 20.63
CA GLU A 154 -6.61 -16.73 20.62
C GLU A 154 -6.96 -17.09 22.06
N GLN A 155 -8.23 -17.38 22.32
CA GLN A 155 -8.69 -17.96 23.58
C GLN A 155 -8.37 -19.47 23.58
N SER A 156 -7.21 -19.88 23.09
CA SER A 156 -6.85 -21.29 22.98
C SER A 156 -6.05 -21.71 24.20
N ARG A 157 -6.52 -22.78 24.85
CA ARG A 157 -5.91 -23.42 26.04
C ARG A 157 -4.57 -24.10 25.75
N SER A 158 -3.91 -23.74 24.66
CA SER A 158 -2.63 -24.26 24.25
C SER A 158 -1.54 -23.37 24.83
N PHE A 159 -0.55 -23.99 25.45
CA PHE A 159 0.54 -23.40 26.23
C PHE A 159 1.47 -22.44 25.45
N GLU A 160 1.18 -22.19 24.17
CA GLU A 160 1.95 -21.28 23.33
C GLU A 160 1.42 -19.85 23.45
N VAL A 161 2.20 -18.97 24.09
CA VAL A 161 1.89 -17.54 24.19
C VAL A 161 2.21 -16.88 22.86
N THR A 162 1.32 -17.00 21.88
CA THR A 162 1.44 -16.25 20.62
C THR A 162 1.24 -14.77 20.89
N LYS A 163 2.31 -13.98 20.72
CA LYS A 163 2.27 -12.53 20.91
C LYS A 163 1.49 -11.89 19.75
N THR A 164 0.47 -11.12 20.08
CA THR A 164 -0.30 -10.35 19.08
C THR A 164 0.49 -9.11 18.67
N LEU A 165 0.10 -8.49 17.54
CA LEU A 165 0.68 -7.20 17.14
C LEU A 165 0.54 -6.16 18.25
N TRP A 166 -0.65 -6.07 18.86
CA TRP A 166 -0.91 -5.16 19.98
C TRP A 166 -0.06 -5.45 21.22
N HIS A 167 0.33 -6.70 21.46
CA HIS A 167 1.27 -7.01 22.53
C HIS A 167 2.63 -6.34 22.30
N HIS A 168 3.14 -6.37 21.07
CA HIS A 168 4.40 -5.69 20.72
C HIS A 168 4.26 -4.17 20.76
N LEU A 169 3.19 -3.61 20.20
CA LEU A 169 2.90 -2.17 20.23
C LEU A 169 2.79 -1.63 21.66
N LYS A 170 2.14 -2.38 22.56
CA LYS A 170 2.01 -2.01 23.98
C LYS A 170 3.36 -1.90 24.68
N ARG A 171 4.32 -2.77 24.34
CA ARG A 171 5.69 -2.69 24.91
C ARG A 171 6.45 -1.45 24.46
N MET A 172 6.03 -0.81 23.38
CA MET A 172 6.55 0.46 22.89
C MET A 172 5.70 1.66 23.33
N GLY A 173 4.74 1.47 24.24
CA GLY A 173 3.89 2.52 24.78
C GLY A 173 2.61 2.81 23.96
N LEU A 174 2.29 2.00 22.95
CA LEU A 174 1.08 2.17 22.13
C LEU A 174 -0.01 1.18 22.54
N HIS A 175 -1.12 1.70 23.07
CA HIS A 175 -2.24 0.91 23.54
C HIS A 175 -3.40 0.95 22.54
N GLU A 176 -4.04 -0.20 22.28
CA GLU A 176 -5.16 -0.29 21.33
C GLU A 176 -6.33 0.65 21.69
N SER A 177 -6.65 0.74 22.99
CA SER A 177 -7.78 1.52 23.50
C SER A 177 -7.45 3.01 23.73
N ASP A 178 -6.24 3.45 23.38
CA ASP A 178 -5.86 4.86 23.50
C ASP A 178 -6.35 5.64 22.27
N GLU A 179 -7.34 6.48 22.52
CA GLU A 179 -8.01 7.32 21.51
C GLU A 179 -7.44 8.74 21.42
N HIS A 180 -6.53 9.11 22.33
CA HIS A 180 -6.05 10.48 22.52
C HIS A 180 -4.52 10.55 22.57
N ASN A 181 -3.84 9.67 21.85
CA ASN A 181 -2.40 9.71 21.72
C ASN A 181 -1.97 11.08 21.14
N PRO A 182 -0.99 11.78 21.74
CA PRO A 182 -0.61 13.12 21.30
C PRO A 182 -0.03 13.16 19.88
N VAL A 183 0.45 12.02 19.36
CA VAL A 183 1.06 11.90 18.03
C VAL A 183 0.09 11.26 17.04
N PHE A 184 -0.57 10.17 17.43
CA PHE A 184 -1.39 9.35 16.53
C PHE A 184 -2.90 9.51 16.71
N GLY A 185 -3.35 10.28 17.71
CA GLY A 185 -4.76 10.32 18.11
C GLY A 185 -5.25 8.94 18.49
N ASN A 186 -6.14 8.35 17.68
CA ASN A 186 -6.63 7.00 17.90
C ASN A 186 -5.65 5.95 17.35
N ASN A 187 -4.97 5.22 18.24
CA ASN A 187 -3.96 4.23 17.86
C ASN A 187 -4.52 3.12 16.98
N LYS A 188 -5.74 2.66 17.27
CA LYS A 188 -6.40 1.61 16.49
C LYS A 188 -6.69 2.09 15.07
N GLN A 189 -7.24 3.29 14.92
CA GLN A 189 -7.49 3.90 13.61
C GLN A 189 -6.20 4.16 12.82
N THR A 190 -5.13 4.52 13.51
CA THR A 190 -3.79 4.68 12.94
C THR A 190 -3.26 3.36 12.38
N LEU A 191 -3.45 2.24 13.09
CA LEU A 191 -3.13 0.91 12.56
C LEU A 191 -4.03 0.53 11.38
N GLU A 192 -5.33 0.81 11.44
CA GLU A 192 -6.26 0.57 10.32
C GLU A 192 -5.91 1.39 9.07
N THR A 193 -5.25 2.55 9.24
CA THR A 193 -4.73 3.34 8.12
C THR A 193 -3.70 2.55 7.32
N LEU A 194 -2.86 1.73 7.96
CA LEU A 194 -1.90 0.86 7.26
C LEU A 194 -2.60 -0.23 6.44
N VAL A 195 -3.79 -0.68 6.89
CA VAL A 195 -4.64 -1.62 6.13
C VAL A 195 -5.24 -0.93 4.91
N GLN A 196 -5.77 0.28 5.08
CA GLN A 196 -6.33 1.09 3.98
C GLN A 196 -5.25 1.42 2.95
N GLN A 197 -4.06 1.78 3.42
CA GLN A 197 -2.90 2.07 2.60
C GLN A 197 -2.36 0.85 1.86
N ARG A 198 -2.75 -0.39 2.22
CA ARG A 198 -2.24 -1.66 1.67
C ARG A 198 -0.78 -1.96 2.03
N TYR A 199 -0.35 -1.50 3.19
CA TYR A 199 0.84 -2.03 3.88
C TYR A 199 0.50 -3.31 4.64
N LEU A 200 -0.69 -3.35 5.24
CA LEU A 200 -1.26 -4.53 5.88
C LEU A 200 -2.55 -4.97 5.19
N GLN A 201 -2.93 -6.21 5.41
CA GLN A 201 -4.27 -6.72 5.15
C GLN A 201 -4.74 -7.56 6.33
N LYS A 202 -6.07 -7.61 6.53
CA LYS A 202 -6.68 -8.50 7.51
C LYS A 202 -7.14 -9.79 6.85
N GLU A 203 -6.72 -10.91 7.40
CA GLU A 203 -7.22 -12.22 7.01
C GLU A 203 -7.98 -12.87 8.17
N LYS A 204 -9.20 -13.31 7.88
CA LYS A 204 -10.00 -14.08 8.82
C LYS A 204 -9.81 -15.56 8.51
N VAL A 205 -9.18 -16.28 9.43
CA VAL A 205 -8.99 -17.72 9.33
C VAL A 205 -10.04 -18.40 10.20
N SER A 206 -10.87 -19.25 9.57
CA SER A 206 -11.85 -20.08 10.27
C SER A 206 -11.24 -21.42 10.63
N GLY A 207 -11.20 -21.75 11.92
CA GLY A 207 -10.71 -23.01 12.44
C GLY A 207 -11.72 -23.71 13.35
N PRO A 208 -11.40 -24.94 13.82
CA PRO A 208 -12.25 -25.71 14.72
C PRO A 208 -12.58 -24.97 16.03
N GLU A 209 -11.69 -24.09 16.48
CA GLU A 209 -11.81 -23.35 17.74
C GLU A 209 -12.47 -21.97 17.57
N GLY A 210 -12.88 -21.61 16.36
CA GLY A 210 -13.52 -20.34 16.04
C GLY A 210 -12.81 -19.60 14.90
N ASN A 211 -13.09 -18.30 14.81
CA ASN A 211 -12.49 -17.43 13.80
C ASN A 211 -11.37 -16.60 14.43
N THR A 212 -10.17 -16.67 13.86
CA THR A 212 -9.03 -15.83 14.25
C THR A 212 -8.76 -14.79 13.17
N LEU A 213 -8.55 -13.54 13.58
CA LEU A 213 -8.13 -12.46 12.68
C LEU A 213 -6.62 -12.27 12.75
N PHE A 214 -6.01 -12.17 11.58
CA PHE A 214 -4.57 -11.95 11.40
C PHE A 214 -4.32 -10.67 10.61
N TYR A 215 -3.19 -10.02 10.90
CA TYR A 215 -2.57 -9.04 10.03
C TYR A 215 -1.47 -9.71 9.22
N ASP A 216 -1.53 -9.53 7.90
CA ASP A 216 -0.54 -10.00 6.95
C ASP A 216 0.07 -8.81 6.19
N LEU A 217 1.30 -8.96 5.72
CA LEU A 217 1.91 -7.99 4.80
C LEU A 217 1.11 -7.93 3.49
N ALA A 218 0.76 -6.72 3.06
CA ALA A 218 0.03 -6.48 1.81
C ALA A 218 0.94 -5.92 0.71
N GLU A 219 0.36 -5.60 -0.44
CA GLU A 219 1.09 -5.37 -1.70
C GLU A 219 2.18 -4.31 -1.59
N ARG A 220 1.95 -3.22 -0.85
CA ARG A 220 2.98 -2.17 -0.70
C ARG A 220 4.11 -2.57 0.23
N ALA A 221 3.84 -3.40 1.23
CA ALA A 221 4.88 -3.90 2.11
C ALA A 221 5.73 -4.98 1.43
N LEU A 222 5.10 -5.78 0.54
CA LEU A 222 5.75 -6.81 -0.25
C LEU A 222 6.51 -6.27 -1.47
N ASP A 223 6.35 -4.98 -1.78
CA ASP A 223 7.12 -4.31 -2.81
C ASP A 223 8.62 -4.48 -2.54
N PRO A 224 9.45 -4.90 -3.53
CA PRO A 224 10.88 -5.08 -3.32
C PRO A 224 11.56 -3.84 -2.74
N GLN A 225 11.19 -2.64 -3.19
CA GLN A 225 11.78 -1.39 -2.70
C GLN A 225 11.49 -1.09 -1.23
N VAL A 226 10.43 -1.69 -0.67
CA VAL A 226 10.04 -1.55 0.73
C VAL A 226 10.57 -2.73 1.54
N SER A 227 10.28 -3.95 1.11
CA SER A 227 10.62 -5.17 1.85
C SER A 227 12.12 -5.37 2.02
N GLU A 228 12.94 -5.04 1.03
CA GLU A 228 14.40 -5.10 1.14
C GLU A 228 14.91 -4.08 2.17
N LYS A 229 14.44 -2.84 2.11
CA LYS A 229 14.80 -1.80 3.09
C LYS A 229 14.41 -2.21 4.51
N VAL A 230 13.21 -2.77 4.71
CA VAL A 230 12.76 -3.26 6.02
C VAL A 230 13.71 -4.35 6.53
N LYS A 231 14.08 -5.32 5.69
CA LYS A 231 15.02 -6.39 6.06
C LYS A 231 16.42 -5.86 6.37
N ASP A 232 16.91 -4.91 5.60
CA ASP A 232 18.22 -4.29 5.80
C ASP A 232 18.28 -3.55 7.14
N TYR A 233 17.27 -2.75 7.45
CA TYR A 233 17.20 -2.05 8.73
C TYR A 233 17.05 -3.01 9.92
N ILE A 234 16.21 -4.05 9.81
CA ILE A 234 16.13 -5.08 10.85
C ILE A 234 17.52 -5.70 11.09
N SER A 235 18.23 -6.03 10.01
CA SER A 235 19.58 -6.60 10.09
C SER A 235 20.58 -5.67 10.73
N GLN A 236 20.52 -4.36 10.44
CA GLN A 236 21.38 -3.36 11.06
C GLN A 236 21.11 -3.23 12.57
N ILE A 237 19.84 -3.18 12.98
CA ILE A 237 19.46 -3.07 14.40
C ILE A 237 19.96 -4.31 15.17
N LEU A 238 19.72 -5.51 14.65
CA LEU A 238 20.15 -6.75 15.30
C LEU A 238 21.68 -6.88 15.38
N LYS A 239 22.41 -6.47 14.34
CA LYS A 239 23.89 -6.49 14.35
C LYS A 239 24.46 -5.50 15.36
N ASN A 240 23.86 -4.32 15.46
CA ASN A 240 24.29 -3.31 16.43
C ASN A 240 24.05 -3.78 17.87
N ASP A 241 22.95 -4.49 18.15
CA ASP A 241 22.70 -5.09 19.47
C ASP A 241 23.76 -6.15 19.82
N VAL A 242 24.15 -7.02 18.87
CA VAL A 242 25.20 -8.03 19.11
C VAL A 242 26.55 -7.35 19.40
N ALA A 243 26.90 -6.30 18.66
CA ALA A 243 28.16 -5.58 18.86
C ALA A 243 28.22 -4.80 20.19
N VAL A 244 27.08 -4.35 20.71
CA VAL A 244 27.02 -3.68 22.02
C VAL A 244 27.18 -4.69 23.16
N VAL A 245 26.65 -5.91 23.02
CA VAL A 245 26.79 -6.97 24.03
C VAL A 245 28.22 -7.53 24.06
N GLU A 246 28.92 -7.62 22.92
CA GLU A 246 30.31 -8.11 22.86
C GLU A 246 31.37 -7.14 23.40
N LEU A 247 30.99 -5.89 23.72
CA LEU A 247 31.90 -4.88 24.28
C LEU A 247 31.79 -4.74 25.81
N ASP A 248 30.86 -5.46 26.44
CA ASP A 248 30.61 -5.45 27.89
C ASP A 248 31.05 -6.75 28.61
N ASP A 249 31.75 -7.66 27.93
CA ASP A 249 32.36 -8.89 28.49
C ASP A 249 33.91 -8.81 28.60
#